data_AF-B3MKY0-F1
#
_entry.id   AF-B3MKY0-F1
#
_cell.length_a   1.000
_cell.length_b   1.000
_cell.length_c   1.000
_cell.angle_alpha   90.00
_cell.angle_beta   90.00
_cell.angle_gamma   90.00
#
_symmetry.space_group_name_H-M   'P 1'
#
loop_
_entity.id
_entity.type
_entity.pdbx_description
1 polymer ?
#
loop_
_entity_poly.entity_id
_entity_poly.type
_entity_poly.pdbx_seq_one_letter_code
_entity_poly.pdbx_strand_id
1 'polypeptide(L)'
;MPKRKAQDAPGETMAASAQDAQNDFTIGLADPVKDYQRLIETRVQVDEIVDDDVTKKNFRRTAAAAREAVWQLLFDDATSADESRQKKAADLLEQYRSDACFYDPWPYNEWIVKLRDEILKRELLGFWRESIVKNQLGPCWSRDCDLFDGDDEPPLEFYAHAGCSAPFAASLKVRAALQHQASLEPASQEPSTPGELTPDQTAALTGQFEAVLTKENPLEEYRTLMKRFVLVNIIVPDDVHKASVDKMGAAARDIIWKLLFDGTPSKEDQEKAAELLEEYKGDAGFYSPWGFNEWIVTLRDEVLKRELLDFWREKMVKLELGPSCSRDSDYFDLDDPLPLAFYEKAGCTAPFDAVSED
;
A
#
# COMPACT_ATOMS: atom_id res chain seq x y z
N MET A 1 -34.78 -11.72 75.26
CA MET A 1 -33.60 -12.02 74.40
C MET A 1 -33.99 -11.74 72.94
N PRO A 2 -33.09 -11.19 72.13
CA PRO A 2 -33.39 -10.04 71.27
C PRO A 2 -32.96 -10.22 69.80
N LYS A 3 -33.24 -9.19 68.96
CA LYS A 3 -32.49 -8.81 67.72
C LYS A 3 -32.69 -9.76 66.51
N ARG A 4 -32.85 -9.31 65.25
CA ARG A 4 -32.38 -8.10 64.56
C ARG A 4 -33.34 -7.71 63.42
N LYS A 5 -33.51 -6.40 63.27
CA LYS A 5 -34.08 -5.70 62.11
C LYS A 5 -33.13 -5.79 60.92
N ALA A 6 -33.72 -5.72 59.73
CA ALA A 6 -33.05 -5.46 58.46
C ALA A 6 -32.13 -4.23 58.58
N GLN A 7 -30.91 -4.38 58.07
CA GLN A 7 -30.02 -3.26 57.79
C GLN A 7 -30.14 -2.93 56.31
N ASP A 8 -30.69 -1.75 56.06
CA ASP A 8 -30.50 -0.98 54.84
C ASP A 8 -29.00 -0.76 54.61
N ALA A 9 -28.53 -1.08 53.41
CA ALA A 9 -27.33 -0.49 52.85
C ALA A 9 -27.78 0.29 51.60
N PRO A 10 -27.57 1.63 51.56
CA PRO A 10 -27.92 2.42 50.40
C PRO A 10 -26.90 2.10 49.31
N GLY A 11 -27.36 1.49 48.22
CA GLY A 11 -26.62 1.49 46.97
C GLY A 11 -26.54 2.93 46.49
N GLU A 12 -25.39 3.55 46.73
CA GLU A 12 -25.00 4.82 46.13
C GLU A 12 -25.18 4.71 44.62
N THR A 13 -26.32 5.19 44.15
CA THR A 13 -26.55 5.47 42.73
C THR A 13 -25.71 6.71 42.45
N MET A 14 -24.41 6.50 42.26
CA MET A 14 -23.52 7.51 41.74
C MET A 14 -24.02 7.81 40.34
N ALA A 15 -24.74 8.94 40.24
CA ALA A 15 -24.85 9.73 39.06
C ALA A 15 -23.41 10.06 38.60
N ALA A 16 -22.81 9.13 37.85
CA ALA A 16 -21.68 9.42 37.00
C ALA A 16 -22.22 10.33 35.89
N SER A 17 -22.05 11.63 36.15
CA SER A 17 -21.88 12.70 35.19
C SER A 17 -22.18 12.33 33.73
N ALA A 18 -23.31 12.83 33.24
CA ALA A 18 -23.61 12.94 31.80
C ALA A 18 -22.57 13.79 31.02
N GLN A 19 -21.50 14.26 31.67
CA GLN A 19 -20.35 14.95 31.07
C GLN A 19 -19.20 14.00 30.70
N ASP A 20 -19.12 12.77 31.22
CA ASP A 20 -18.02 11.84 30.89
C ASP A 20 -18.21 11.12 29.54
N ALA A 21 -19.42 11.08 28.99
CA ALA A 21 -19.72 10.40 27.72
C ALA A 21 -19.37 11.22 26.46
N GLN A 22 -19.04 12.51 26.61
CA GLN A 22 -18.68 13.38 25.48
C GLN A 22 -17.21 13.30 25.06
N ASN A 23 -16.32 12.76 25.91
CA ASN A 23 -14.87 12.63 25.65
C ASN A 23 -14.42 11.23 25.16
N ASP A 24 -15.37 10.35 24.78
CA ASP A 24 -15.13 8.91 24.62
C ASP A 24 -14.29 8.51 23.38
N PHE A 25 -13.97 9.44 22.48
CA PHE A 25 -13.19 9.21 21.26
C PHE A 25 -12.16 10.33 21.06
N THR A 26 -11.23 10.46 22.01
CA THR A 26 -10.21 11.50 21.99
C THR A 26 -8.89 10.94 21.44
N ILE A 27 -8.31 11.62 20.46
CA ILE A 27 -6.97 11.35 19.93
C ILE A 27 -6.09 12.54 20.28
N GLY A 28 -5.12 12.35 21.16
CA GLY A 28 -4.21 13.41 21.60
C GLY A 28 -3.14 13.72 20.54
N LEU A 29 -2.56 14.92 20.61
CA LEU A 29 -1.50 15.34 19.68
C LEU A 29 -0.10 14.83 20.08
N ALA A 30 0.03 14.22 21.27
CA ALA A 30 1.30 13.70 21.78
C ALA A 30 1.70 12.41 21.07
N ASP A 31 0.80 11.42 21.03
CA ASP A 31 0.96 10.13 20.38
C ASP A 31 -0.36 9.72 19.69
N PRO A 32 -0.70 10.40 18.57
CA PRO A 32 -2.01 10.27 17.95
C PRO A 32 -2.26 8.87 17.35
N VAL A 33 -1.22 8.22 16.84
CA VAL A 33 -1.33 6.88 16.23
C VAL A 33 -1.73 5.86 17.28
N LYS A 34 -1.04 5.85 18.43
CA LYS A 34 -1.36 4.94 19.53
C LYS A 34 -2.76 5.16 20.10
N ASP A 35 -3.17 6.41 20.26
CA ASP A 35 -4.52 6.74 20.71
C ASP A 35 -5.57 6.26 19.71
N TYR A 36 -5.31 6.41 18.40
CA TYR A 36 -6.18 5.94 17.32
C TYR A 36 -6.29 4.42 17.29
N GLN A 37 -5.17 3.70 17.27
CA GLN A 37 -5.12 2.23 17.25
C GLN A 37 -5.87 1.64 18.45
N ARG A 38 -5.65 2.18 19.65
CA ARG A 38 -6.39 1.77 20.84
C ARG A 38 -7.91 1.92 20.66
N LEU A 39 -8.39 2.98 20.00
CA LEU A 39 -9.83 3.15 19.75
C LEU A 39 -10.36 2.16 18.70
N ILE A 40 -9.57 1.85 17.67
CA ILE A 40 -9.92 0.82 16.68
C ILE A 40 -10.01 -0.56 17.35
N GLU A 41 -8.98 -0.98 18.06
CA GLU A 41 -8.93 -2.27 18.75
C GLU A 41 -10.08 -2.42 19.76
N THR A 42 -10.29 -1.41 20.62
CA THR A 42 -11.24 -1.56 21.74
C THR A 42 -12.69 -1.28 21.38
N ARG A 43 -12.98 -0.58 20.26
CA ARG A 43 -14.34 -0.13 19.92
C ARG A 43 -14.82 -0.55 18.53
N VAL A 44 -13.92 -0.97 17.63
CA VAL A 44 -14.27 -1.36 16.26
C VAL A 44 -13.97 -2.84 16.03
N GLN A 45 -12.76 -3.31 16.35
CA GLN A 45 -12.32 -4.70 16.22
C GLN A 45 -12.68 -5.52 17.47
N VAL A 46 -13.95 -5.53 17.85
CA VAL A 46 -14.41 -6.28 19.03
C VAL A 46 -14.73 -7.72 18.60
N ASP A 47 -14.00 -8.70 19.15
CA ASP A 47 -14.19 -10.14 18.87
C ASP A 47 -15.53 -10.73 19.39
N GLU A 48 -16.35 -9.91 20.06
CA GLU A 48 -17.70 -10.26 20.45
C GLU A 48 -18.69 -9.97 19.32
N ILE A 49 -19.81 -10.71 19.26
CA ILE A 49 -20.87 -10.45 18.27
C ILE A 49 -21.53 -9.12 18.62
N VAL A 50 -21.08 -8.06 17.94
CA VAL A 50 -21.63 -6.70 18.00
C VAL A 50 -22.41 -6.41 16.73
N ASP A 51 -23.48 -5.63 16.84
CA ASP A 51 -24.26 -5.14 15.70
C ASP A 51 -23.40 -4.28 14.76
N ASP A 52 -23.42 -4.57 13.46
CA ASP A 52 -22.68 -3.83 12.42
C ASP A 52 -22.94 -2.31 12.48
N ASP A 53 -24.16 -1.89 12.83
CA ASP A 53 -24.50 -0.47 12.96
C ASP A 53 -23.74 0.20 14.12
N VAL A 54 -23.45 -0.55 15.19
CA VAL A 54 -22.65 -0.06 16.33
C VAL A 54 -21.19 0.04 15.93
N THR A 55 -20.63 -0.98 15.28
CA THR A 55 -19.25 -0.99 14.77
C THR A 55 -19.02 0.16 13.79
N LYS A 56 -19.93 0.35 12.83
CA LYS A 56 -19.88 1.45 11.86
C LYS A 56 -19.95 2.82 12.52
N LYS A 57 -20.82 2.99 13.54
CA LYS A 57 -20.93 4.24 14.28
C LYS A 57 -19.68 4.53 15.11
N ASN A 58 -19.08 3.52 15.72
CA ASN A 58 -17.83 3.66 16.47
C ASN A 58 -16.69 4.06 15.53
N PHE A 59 -16.53 3.37 14.39
CA PHE A 59 -15.52 3.74 13.39
C PHE A 59 -15.70 5.18 12.93
N ARG A 60 -16.92 5.61 12.61
CA ARG A 60 -17.20 7.00 12.20
C ARG A 60 -16.79 8.05 13.24
N ARG A 61 -16.94 7.75 14.53
CA ARG A 61 -16.52 8.63 15.62
C ARG A 61 -15.00 8.67 15.74
N THR A 62 -14.34 7.51 15.69
CA THR A 62 -12.87 7.41 15.68
C THR A 62 -12.28 8.15 14.48
N ALA A 63 -12.82 7.92 13.29
CA ALA A 63 -12.43 8.58 12.04
C ALA A 63 -12.59 10.11 12.11
N ALA A 64 -13.68 10.60 12.71
CA ALA A 64 -13.87 12.04 12.90
C ALA A 64 -12.80 12.65 13.82
N ALA A 65 -12.46 11.97 14.92
CA ALA A 65 -11.40 12.40 15.81
C ALA A 65 -10.01 12.36 15.13
N ALA A 66 -9.75 11.35 14.30
CA ALA A 66 -8.49 11.24 13.56
C ALA A 66 -8.31 12.40 12.58
N ARG A 67 -9.36 12.71 11.80
CA ARG A 67 -9.36 13.84 10.87
C ARG A 67 -9.12 15.19 11.56
N GLU A 68 -9.74 15.38 12.72
CA GLU A 68 -9.53 16.59 13.54
C GLU A 68 -8.09 16.67 14.05
N ALA A 69 -7.54 15.58 14.57
CA ALA A 69 -6.15 15.53 15.03
C ALA A 69 -5.15 15.79 13.89
N VAL A 70 -5.33 15.18 12.71
CA VAL A 70 -4.52 15.48 11.51
C VAL A 70 -4.60 16.96 11.17
N TRP A 71 -5.80 17.55 11.17
CA TRP A 71 -6.00 18.97 10.87
C TRP A 71 -5.25 19.87 11.86
N GLN A 72 -5.37 19.61 13.16
CA GLN A 72 -4.69 20.37 14.21
C GLN A 72 -3.16 20.23 14.12
N LEU A 73 -2.65 19.01 13.88
CA LEU A 73 -1.21 18.77 13.72
C LEU A 73 -0.60 19.63 12.61
N LEU A 74 -1.31 19.74 11.48
CA LEU A 74 -0.84 20.46 10.30
C LEU A 74 -1.09 21.98 10.36
N PHE A 75 -2.18 22.42 10.98
CA PHE A 75 -2.70 23.78 10.77
C PHE A 75 -2.87 24.65 12.00
N ASP A 76 -2.78 24.11 13.22
CA ASP A 76 -2.89 24.96 14.41
C ASP A 76 -1.64 25.84 14.60
N ASP A 77 -1.91 27.15 14.74
CA ASP A 77 -0.96 28.25 14.63
C ASP A 77 0.05 28.30 15.79
N ALA A 78 1.24 27.76 15.52
CA ALA A 78 2.52 28.25 16.03
C ALA A 78 3.71 27.71 15.23
N THR A 79 3.58 26.53 14.61
CA THR A 79 4.69 25.81 13.98
C THR A 79 4.20 24.87 12.86
N SER A 80 3.48 25.39 11.86
CA SER A 80 3.03 24.62 10.69
C SER A 80 4.19 24.02 9.86
N ALA A 81 5.42 24.45 10.12
CA ALA A 81 6.66 23.91 9.56
C ALA A 81 7.39 22.91 10.49
N ASP A 82 6.78 22.48 11.60
CA ASP A 82 7.37 21.46 12.48
C ASP A 82 7.28 20.08 11.83
N GLU A 83 8.43 19.58 11.37
CA GLU A 83 8.58 18.25 10.78
C GLU A 83 8.06 17.13 11.69
N SER A 84 8.19 17.28 13.03
CA SER A 84 7.68 16.28 13.97
C SER A 84 6.16 16.17 13.93
N ARG A 85 5.46 17.31 13.88
CA ARG A 85 3.99 17.34 13.76
C ARG A 85 3.53 16.85 12.41
N GLN A 86 4.22 17.24 11.34
CA GLN A 86 3.93 16.75 9.99
C GLN A 86 4.11 15.23 9.91
N LYS A 87 5.17 14.67 10.48
CA LYS A 87 5.38 13.22 10.55
C LYS A 87 4.23 12.54 11.30
N LYS A 88 3.87 13.01 12.50
CA LYS A 88 2.72 12.47 13.25
C LYS A 88 1.41 12.54 12.48
N ALA A 89 1.20 13.60 11.70
CA ALA A 89 0.03 13.75 10.86
C ALA A 89 0.04 12.76 9.69
N ALA A 90 1.19 12.53 9.06
CA ALA A 90 1.35 11.53 8.01
C ALA A 90 1.08 10.12 8.54
N ASP A 91 1.72 9.75 9.66
CA ASP A 91 1.59 8.42 10.27
C ASP A 91 0.13 8.15 10.69
N LEU A 92 -0.55 9.12 11.32
CA LEU A 92 -1.97 8.99 11.66
C LEU A 92 -2.86 8.90 10.42
N LEU A 93 -2.57 9.68 9.39
CA LEU A 93 -3.35 9.68 8.15
C LEU A 93 -3.23 8.35 7.41
N GLU A 94 -2.04 7.75 7.39
CA GLU A 94 -1.78 6.45 6.77
C GLU A 94 -2.58 5.33 7.45
N GLN A 95 -2.52 5.25 8.79
CA GLN A 95 -3.28 4.28 9.56
C GLN A 95 -4.79 4.47 9.38
N TYR A 96 -5.26 5.72 9.49
CA TYR A 96 -6.68 6.02 9.29
C TYR A 96 -7.15 5.68 7.88
N ARG A 97 -6.35 5.99 6.85
CA ARG A 97 -6.68 5.67 5.47
C ARG A 97 -6.81 4.17 5.25
N SER A 98 -5.87 3.38 5.78
CA SER A 98 -5.89 1.92 5.68
C SER A 98 -7.21 1.36 6.21
N ASP A 99 -7.62 1.77 7.42
CA ASP A 99 -8.90 1.36 7.99
C ASP A 99 -10.10 1.91 7.21
N ALA A 100 -10.01 3.14 6.69
CA ALA A 100 -11.07 3.73 5.89
C ALA A 100 -11.34 2.95 4.61
N CYS A 101 -10.29 2.39 3.97
CA CYS A 101 -10.46 1.49 2.82
C CYS A 101 -11.34 0.28 3.14
N PHE A 102 -11.33 -0.20 4.39
CA PHE A 102 -12.13 -1.36 4.78
C PHE A 102 -13.51 -0.97 5.31
N TYR A 103 -13.60 0.04 6.20
CA TYR A 103 -14.81 0.31 6.96
C TYR A 103 -15.74 1.36 6.34
N ASP A 104 -15.22 2.49 5.84
CA ASP A 104 -16.03 3.59 5.30
C ASP A 104 -15.16 4.58 4.47
N PRO A 105 -14.85 4.29 3.19
CA PRO A 105 -13.96 5.12 2.35
C PRO A 105 -14.58 6.44 1.91
N TRP A 106 -15.92 6.56 1.81
CA TRP A 106 -16.57 7.76 1.27
C TRP A 106 -16.31 9.02 2.10
N PRO A 107 -16.47 9.03 3.44
CA PRO A 107 -16.12 10.20 4.25
C PRO A 107 -14.63 10.58 4.17
N TYR A 108 -13.73 9.60 3.98
CA TYR A 108 -12.32 9.86 3.76
C TYR A 108 -12.10 10.58 2.43
N ASN A 109 -12.66 10.04 1.34
CA ASN A 109 -12.53 10.57 -0.01
C ASN A 109 -13.02 12.02 -0.13
N GLU A 110 -14.10 12.38 0.56
CA GLU A 110 -14.59 13.76 0.59
C GLU A 110 -13.68 14.70 1.40
N TRP A 111 -13.16 14.22 2.53
CA TRP A 111 -12.36 15.05 3.43
C TRP A 111 -10.93 15.25 2.93
N ILE A 112 -10.31 14.23 2.32
CA ILE A 112 -8.91 14.30 1.86
C ILE A 112 -8.72 15.38 0.78
N VAL A 113 -9.77 15.68 0.01
CA VAL A 113 -9.81 16.82 -0.93
C VAL A 113 -9.70 18.16 -0.20
N LYS A 114 -10.43 18.34 0.91
CA LYS A 114 -10.34 19.55 1.73
C LYS A 114 -8.97 19.69 2.38
N LEU A 115 -8.40 18.56 2.83
CA LEU A 115 -7.05 18.53 3.40
C LEU A 115 -6.01 18.97 2.36
N ARG A 116 -6.04 18.40 1.15
CA ARG A 116 -5.19 18.81 0.02
C ARG A 116 -5.31 20.31 -0.24
N ASP A 117 -6.52 20.83 -0.38
CA ASP A 117 -6.73 22.23 -0.74
C ASP A 117 -6.13 23.17 0.31
N GLU A 118 -6.24 22.84 1.61
CA GLU A 118 -5.64 23.63 2.68
C GLU A 118 -4.10 23.45 2.76
N ILE A 119 -3.56 22.24 2.52
CA ILE A 119 -2.10 21.99 2.40
C ILE A 119 -1.51 22.86 1.29
N LEU A 120 -2.13 22.88 0.10
CA LEU A 120 -1.66 23.64 -1.05
C LEU A 120 -1.79 25.15 -0.81
N LYS A 121 -2.90 25.59 -0.22
CA LYS A 121 -3.14 27.00 0.14
C LYS A 121 -2.13 27.54 1.15
N ARG A 122 -1.63 26.70 2.06
CA ARG A 122 -0.60 27.05 3.05
C ARG A 122 0.82 26.74 2.58
N GLU A 123 0.98 26.33 1.32
CA GLU A 123 2.27 26.02 0.70
C GLU A 123 3.08 24.94 1.44
N LEU A 124 2.40 23.97 2.09
CA LEU A 124 3.02 22.82 2.75
C LEU A 124 3.44 21.76 1.69
N LEU A 125 4.26 22.19 0.73
CA LEU A 125 4.59 21.40 -0.46
C LEU A 125 5.48 20.19 -0.17
N GLY A 126 6.27 20.25 0.91
CA GLY A 126 7.04 19.09 1.39
C GLY A 126 6.12 17.96 1.80
N PHE A 127 5.16 18.24 2.69
CA PHE A 127 4.13 17.29 3.10
C PHE A 127 3.28 16.79 1.91
N TRP A 128 2.90 17.67 0.99
CA TRP A 128 2.18 17.28 -0.22
C TRP A 128 2.96 16.22 -1.03
N ARG A 129 4.23 16.48 -1.34
CA ARG A 129 5.04 15.60 -2.18
C ARG A 129 5.45 14.32 -1.46
N GLU A 130 6.01 14.45 -0.27
CA GLU A 130 6.70 13.35 0.41
C GLU A 130 5.75 12.50 1.26
N SER A 131 4.60 13.03 1.69
CA SER A 131 3.63 12.29 2.50
C SER A 131 2.39 11.94 1.69
N ILE A 132 1.71 12.91 1.07
CA ILE A 132 0.45 12.62 0.36
C ILE A 132 0.68 11.92 -0.98
N VAL A 133 1.51 12.49 -1.86
CA VAL A 133 1.74 11.97 -3.21
C VAL A 133 2.55 10.69 -3.16
N LYS A 134 3.73 10.71 -2.53
CA LYS A 134 4.65 9.56 -2.48
C LYS A 134 4.02 8.33 -1.83
N ASN A 135 3.34 8.49 -0.70
CA ASN A 135 2.69 7.38 0.01
C ASN A 135 1.24 7.16 -0.44
N GLN A 136 0.78 7.89 -1.47
CA GLN A 136 -0.49 7.66 -2.14
C GLN A 136 -1.71 7.76 -1.20
N LEU A 137 -1.64 8.71 -0.27
CA LEU A 137 -2.66 8.95 0.76
C LEU A 137 -3.89 9.72 0.25
N GLY A 138 -4.10 9.80 -1.06
CA GLY A 138 -5.30 10.37 -1.67
C GLY A 138 -6.52 9.45 -1.55
N PRO A 139 -7.60 9.72 -2.32
CA PRO A 139 -8.83 8.93 -2.25
C PRO A 139 -8.59 7.42 -2.37
N CYS A 140 -9.33 6.65 -1.57
CA CYS A 140 -9.47 5.20 -1.69
C CYS A 140 -10.13 4.87 -3.03
N TRP A 141 -9.65 3.82 -3.69
CA TRP A 141 -10.17 3.35 -4.99
C TRP A 141 -9.79 1.89 -5.20
N SER A 142 -10.09 1.33 -6.38
CA SER A 142 -10.00 -0.10 -6.69
C SER A 142 -8.62 -0.75 -6.48
N ARG A 143 -7.58 0.04 -6.23
CA ARG A 143 -6.22 -0.46 -5.99
C ARG A 143 -5.97 -0.81 -4.52
N ASP A 144 -6.71 -0.20 -3.60
CA ASP A 144 -6.49 -0.30 -2.16
C ASP A 144 -7.76 -0.54 -1.36
N CYS A 145 -8.91 -0.66 -2.02
CA CYS A 145 -10.21 -0.82 -1.39
C CYS A 145 -11.09 -1.74 -2.25
N ASP A 146 -11.61 -2.80 -1.64
CA ASP A 146 -12.45 -3.83 -2.26
C ASP A 146 -13.88 -3.36 -2.57
N LEU A 147 -14.27 -2.20 -2.05
CA LEU A 147 -15.55 -1.54 -2.32
C LEU A 147 -15.58 -0.82 -3.68
N PHE A 148 -14.44 -0.81 -4.40
CA PHE A 148 -14.30 -0.23 -5.73
C PHE A 148 -13.75 -1.27 -6.70
N ASP A 149 -14.07 -1.14 -7.98
CA ASP A 149 -13.65 -2.07 -9.01
C ASP A 149 -12.99 -1.39 -10.22
N GLY A 150 -12.70 -2.19 -11.24
CA GLY A 150 -11.98 -1.73 -12.42
C GLY A 150 -12.73 -0.71 -13.28
N ASP A 151 -14.04 -0.51 -13.07
CA ASP A 151 -14.87 0.43 -13.80
C ASP A 151 -14.95 1.81 -13.12
N ASP A 152 -14.55 1.89 -11.84
CA ASP A 152 -14.49 3.15 -11.10
C ASP A 152 -13.37 4.07 -11.60
N GLU A 153 -13.65 5.38 -11.61
CA GLU A 153 -12.69 6.38 -12.07
C GLU A 153 -11.53 6.50 -11.07
N PRO A 154 -10.27 6.29 -11.52
CA PRO A 154 -9.11 6.44 -10.65
C PRO A 154 -8.90 7.90 -10.25
N PRO A 155 -8.44 8.19 -9.02
CA PRO A 155 -8.32 9.56 -8.51
C PRO A 155 -7.06 10.29 -9.03
N LEU A 156 -6.83 10.27 -10.34
CA LEU A 156 -5.70 10.91 -11.00
C LEU A 156 -5.66 12.42 -10.77
N GLU A 157 -6.82 13.07 -10.91
CA GLU A 157 -6.96 14.52 -10.77
C GLU A 157 -6.60 15.01 -9.37
N PHE A 158 -6.82 14.17 -8.35
CA PHE A 158 -6.50 14.51 -6.97
C PHE A 158 -5.03 14.90 -6.81
N TYR A 159 -4.12 14.16 -7.46
CA TYR A 159 -2.67 14.34 -7.34
C TYR A 159 -2.07 15.35 -8.33
N ALA A 160 -2.85 15.84 -9.30
CA ALA A 160 -2.38 16.71 -10.39
C ALA A 160 -2.20 18.18 -9.97
N HIS A 161 -1.51 18.41 -8.85
CA HIS A 161 -1.31 19.74 -8.25
C HIS A 161 0.16 19.97 -7.88
N ALA A 162 0.58 21.25 -7.88
CA ALA A 162 1.93 21.68 -7.53
C ALA A 162 3.07 20.99 -8.30
N GLY A 163 2.82 20.64 -9.57
CA GLY A 163 3.79 19.94 -10.43
C GLY A 163 3.91 18.44 -10.18
N CYS A 164 3.05 17.88 -9.31
CA CYS A 164 2.96 16.45 -9.07
C CYS A 164 2.00 15.77 -10.03
N SER A 165 2.13 14.46 -10.11
CA SER A 165 1.18 13.55 -10.73
C SER A 165 0.99 12.34 -9.82
N ALA A 166 -0.13 11.64 -9.94
CA ALA A 166 -0.34 10.39 -9.23
C ALA A 166 0.81 9.41 -9.56
N PRO A 167 1.44 8.74 -8.57
CA PRO A 167 2.50 7.77 -8.84
C PRO A 167 2.06 6.64 -9.79
N PHE A 168 0.77 6.30 -9.74
CA PHE A 168 0.12 5.29 -10.59
C PHE A 168 -0.41 5.85 -11.93
N ALA A 169 -0.12 7.10 -12.29
CA ALA A 169 -0.58 7.65 -13.57
C ALA A 169 0.03 6.95 -14.78
N ALA A 170 1.29 6.51 -14.67
CA ALA A 170 1.95 5.75 -15.74
C ALA A 170 1.27 4.38 -15.94
N SER A 171 0.97 3.66 -14.87
CA SER A 171 0.31 2.35 -14.95
C SER A 171 -1.11 2.45 -15.51
N LEU A 172 -1.85 3.52 -15.20
CA LEU A 172 -3.19 3.77 -15.77
C LEU A 172 -3.17 4.15 -17.25
N LYS A 173 -2.21 4.98 -17.69
CA LYS A 173 -2.03 5.27 -19.13
C LYS A 173 -1.72 4.01 -19.92
N VAL A 174 -0.91 3.12 -19.35
CA VAL A 174 -0.64 1.80 -19.91
C VAL A 174 -1.92 0.95 -19.93
N ARG A 175 -2.71 0.91 -18.84
CA ARG A 175 -4.00 0.20 -18.80
C ARG A 175 -4.99 0.71 -19.87
N ALA A 176 -5.11 2.02 -20.05
CA ALA A 176 -6.00 2.63 -21.04
C ALA A 176 -5.52 2.38 -22.48
N ALA A 177 -4.22 2.48 -22.74
CA ALA A 177 -3.65 2.13 -24.05
C ALA A 177 -3.89 0.65 -24.40
N LEU A 178 -3.81 -0.23 -23.40
CA LEU A 178 -4.05 -1.67 -23.55
C LEU A 178 -5.54 -2.01 -23.73
N GLN A 179 -6.46 -1.33 -23.04
CA GLN A 179 -7.90 -1.47 -23.30
C GLN A 179 -8.27 -0.99 -24.71
N HIS A 180 -7.68 0.12 -25.16
CA HIS A 180 -7.89 0.62 -26.51
C HIS A 180 -7.34 -0.35 -27.57
N GLN A 181 -6.17 -0.96 -27.35
CA GLN A 181 -5.66 -2.02 -28.22
C GLN A 181 -6.56 -3.26 -28.23
N ALA A 182 -7.01 -3.74 -27.07
CA ALA A 182 -7.94 -4.87 -26.97
C ALA A 182 -9.28 -4.59 -27.67
N SER A 183 -9.75 -3.35 -27.68
CA SER A 183 -10.96 -2.94 -28.43
C SER A 183 -10.75 -2.81 -29.95
N LEU A 184 -9.50 -2.78 -30.41
CA LEU A 184 -9.12 -2.69 -31.82
C LEU A 184 -8.67 -4.03 -32.42
N GLU A 185 -8.37 -5.03 -31.60
CA GLU A 185 -8.18 -6.40 -32.07
C GLU A 185 -9.53 -6.98 -32.51
N PRO A 186 -9.63 -7.63 -33.69
CA PRO A 186 -10.87 -8.25 -34.10
C PRO A 186 -11.22 -9.34 -33.09
N ALA A 187 -12.43 -9.24 -32.51
CA ALA A 187 -13.06 -10.23 -31.64
C ALA A 187 -12.94 -11.64 -32.25
N SER A 188 -11.83 -12.30 -31.94
CA SER A 188 -11.51 -13.64 -32.36
C SER A 188 -11.33 -14.38 -31.05
N GLN A 189 -12.40 -15.00 -30.56
CA GLN A 189 -12.51 -15.82 -29.34
C GLN A 189 -13.20 -15.15 -28.13
N GLU A 190 -14.33 -14.46 -28.35
CA GLU A 190 -15.38 -14.55 -27.33
C GLU A 190 -16.05 -15.94 -27.43
N PRO A 191 -16.23 -16.66 -26.31
CA PRO A 191 -16.93 -17.93 -26.32
C PRO A 191 -18.37 -17.72 -26.81
N SER A 192 -18.77 -18.47 -27.83
CA SER A 192 -20.11 -18.48 -28.41
C SER A 192 -21.20 -19.00 -27.47
N THR A 193 -20.81 -19.43 -26.26
CA THR A 193 -21.65 -20.19 -25.33
C THR A 193 -21.45 -19.66 -23.89
N PRO A 194 -22.53 -19.29 -23.16
CA PRO A 194 -22.42 -18.90 -21.76
C PRO A 194 -21.83 -20.05 -20.91
N GLY A 195 -20.69 -19.81 -20.27
CA GLY A 195 -20.03 -20.75 -19.35
C GLY A 195 -18.77 -21.45 -19.89
N GLU A 196 -18.34 -21.16 -21.12
CA GLU A 196 -17.11 -21.72 -21.68
C GLU A 196 -15.91 -20.83 -21.33
N LEU A 197 -14.89 -21.39 -20.65
CA LEU A 197 -13.67 -20.66 -20.30
C LEU A 197 -12.84 -20.42 -21.57
N THR A 198 -12.26 -19.22 -21.70
CA THR A 198 -11.26 -18.93 -22.74
C THR A 198 -10.02 -19.83 -22.56
N PRO A 199 -9.20 -20.00 -23.61
CA PRO A 199 -7.93 -20.74 -23.50
C PRO A 199 -7.03 -20.19 -22.39
N ASP A 200 -6.99 -18.86 -22.22
CA ASP A 200 -6.19 -18.20 -21.19
C ASP A 200 -6.75 -18.45 -19.79
N GLN A 201 -8.07 -18.38 -19.61
CA GLN A 201 -8.70 -18.74 -18.34
C GLN A 201 -8.48 -20.21 -17.99
N THR A 202 -8.49 -21.10 -18.98
CA THR A 202 -8.17 -22.52 -18.78
C THR A 202 -6.70 -22.71 -18.39
N ALA A 203 -5.78 -21.98 -19.04
CA ALA A 203 -4.36 -22.00 -18.72
C ALA A 203 -4.09 -21.45 -17.31
N ALA A 204 -4.77 -20.38 -16.90
CA ALA A 204 -4.68 -19.82 -15.56
C ALA A 204 -5.21 -20.78 -14.49
N LEU A 205 -6.38 -21.41 -14.74
CA LEU A 205 -6.97 -22.40 -13.83
C LEU A 205 -6.09 -23.65 -13.64
N THR A 206 -5.29 -24.00 -14.64
CA THR A 206 -4.44 -25.20 -14.63
C THR A 206 -2.96 -24.90 -14.36
N GLY A 207 -2.56 -23.63 -14.34
CA GLY A 207 -1.15 -23.20 -14.30
C GLY A 207 -0.33 -23.58 -15.55
N GLN A 208 -1.00 -23.99 -16.64
CA GLN A 208 -0.35 -24.47 -17.86
C GLN A 208 -0.14 -23.35 -18.88
N PHE A 209 0.86 -22.50 -18.62
CA PHE A 209 1.32 -21.47 -19.55
C PHE A 209 2.85 -21.36 -19.53
N GLU A 210 3.45 -20.75 -20.54
CA GLU A 210 4.89 -20.46 -20.54
C GLU A 210 5.14 -19.01 -20.11
N ALA A 211 6.00 -18.82 -19.11
CA ALA A 211 6.41 -17.50 -18.64
C ALA A 211 7.74 -17.12 -19.31
N VAL A 212 7.67 -16.69 -20.57
CA VAL A 212 8.86 -16.32 -21.36
C VAL A 212 8.90 -14.80 -21.48
N LEU A 213 10.02 -14.22 -21.04
CA LEU A 213 10.32 -12.80 -21.15
C LEU A 213 11.57 -12.59 -22.02
N THR A 214 11.53 -11.59 -22.88
CA THR A 214 12.58 -11.21 -23.83
C THR A 214 13.31 -9.96 -23.37
N LYS A 215 14.45 -9.64 -23.99
CA LYS A 215 15.24 -8.44 -23.62
C LYS A 215 14.69 -7.17 -24.25
N GLU A 216 13.87 -7.33 -25.28
CA GLU A 216 13.32 -6.27 -26.08
C GLU A 216 12.35 -5.43 -25.23
N ASN A 217 11.30 -6.06 -24.70
CA ASN A 217 10.23 -5.40 -23.91
C ASN A 217 9.84 -6.19 -22.64
N PRO A 218 10.80 -6.47 -21.73
CA PRO A 218 10.61 -7.38 -20.60
C PRO A 218 9.46 -6.98 -19.66
N LEU A 219 9.29 -5.68 -19.39
CA LEU A 219 8.23 -5.19 -18.50
C LEU A 219 6.84 -5.34 -19.11
N GLU A 220 6.68 -5.03 -20.40
CA GLU A 220 5.40 -5.15 -21.09
C GLU A 220 4.96 -6.62 -21.19
N GLU A 221 5.91 -7.51 -21.49
CA GLU A 221 5.65 -8.95 -21.53
C GLU A 221 5.32 -9.52 -20.15
N TYR A 222 6.05 -9.09 -19.10
CA TYR A 222 5.75 -9.49 -17.72
C TYR A 222 4.33 -9.09 -17.33
N ARG A 223 3.96 -7.82 -17.56
CA ARG A 223 2.61 -7.32 -17.30
C ARG A 223 1.54 -8.08 -18.10
N THR A 224 1.83 -8.42 -19.35
CA THR A 224 0.90 -9.17 -20.21
C THR A 224 0.66 -10.57 -19.65
N LEU A 225 1.70 -11.27 -19.24
CA LEU A 225 1.59 -12.62 -18.68
C LEU A 225 0.94 -12.62 -17.30
N MET A 226 1.28 -11.66 -16.42
CA MET A 226 0.61 -11.46 -15.13
C MET A 226 -0.90 -11.27 -15.32
N LYS A 227 -1.31 -10.44 -16.28
CA LYS A 227 -2.73 -10.22 -16.60
C LYS A 227 -3.44 -11.48 -17.10
N ARG A 228 -2.80 -12.23 -17.99
CA ARG A 228 -3.42 -13.40 -18.63
C ARG A 228 -3.56 -14.58 -17.67
N PHE A 229 -2.61 -14.75 -16.75
CA PHE A 229 -2.47 -16.01 -16.01
C PHE A 229 -2.48 -15.88 -14.49
N VAL A 230 -2.33 -14.68 -13.92
CA VAL A 230 -2.29 -14.46 -12.47
C VAL A 230 -3.44 -13.57 -12.01
N LEU A 231 -3.68 -12.45 -12.69
CA LEU A 231 -4.73 -11.47 -12.38
C LEU A 231 -6.05 -11.81 -13.09
N VAL A 232 -6.53 -13.04 -12.89
CA VAL A 232 -7.71 -13.55 -13.58
C VAL A 232 -8.96 -13.41 -12.72
N ASN A 233 -10.07 -13.03 -13.35
CA ASN A 233 -11.39 -12.88 -12.70
C ASN A 233 -12.13 -14.23 -12.61
N ILE A 234 -11.43 -15.31 -12.24
CA ILE A 234 -12.00 -16.64 -12.03
C ILE A 234 -11.48 -17.21 -10.71
N ILE A 235 -12.24 -18.13 -10.11
CA ILE A 235 -11.81 -18.81 -8.87
C ILE A 235 -10.73 -19.84 -9.25
N VAL A 236 -9.48 -19.53 -8.91
CA VAL A 236 -8.33 -20.43 -9.08
C VAL A 236 -7.93 -20.99 -7.70
N PRO A 237 -7.67 -22.30 -7.56
CA PRO A 237 -7.12 -22.85 -6.32
C PRO A 237 -5.81 -22.16 -5.92
N ASP A 238 -5.67 -21.83 -4.63
CA ASP A 238 -4.52 -21.07 -4.10
C ASP A 238 -3.16 -21.68 -4.44
N ASP A 239 -3.05 -23.01 -4.47
CA ASP A 239 -1.83 -23.73 -4.83
C ASP A 239 -1.43 -23.52 -6.30
N VAL A 240 -2.42 -23.49 -7.20
CA VAL A 240 -2.21 -23.20 -8.62
C VAL A 240 -1.88 -21.73 -8.83
N HIS A 241 -2.59 -20.83 -8.13
CA HIS A 241 -2.34 -19.39 -8.19
C HIS A 241 -0.92 -19.06 -7.70
N LYS A 242 -0.54 -19.57 -6.53
CA LYS A 242 0.81 -19.43 -5.98
C LYS A 242 1.88 -19.97 -6.93
N ALA A 243 1.70 -21.16 -7.49
CA ALA A 243 2.65 -21.72 -8.45
C ALA A 243 2.78 -20.87 -9.72
N SER A 244 1.69 -20.23 -10.15
CA SER A 244 1.67 -19.32 -11.31
C SER A 244 2.44 -18.03 -11.01
N VAL A 245 2.25 -17.45 -9.81
CA VAL A 245 3.04 -16.31 -9.32
C VAL A 245 4.53 -16.67 -9.25
N ASP A 246 4.87 -17.81 -8.65
CA ASP A 246 6.26 -18.26 -8.50
C ASP A 246 6.95 -18.43 -9.86
N LYS A 247 6.20 -18.93 -10.86
CA LYS A 247 6.66 -19.07 -12.24
C LYS A 247 6.94 -17.72 -12.90
N MET A 248 6.05 -16.74 -12.68
CA MET A 248 6.24 -15.37 -13.17
C MET A 248 7.44 -14.70 -12.49
N GLY A 249 7.58 -14.85 -11.18
CA GLY A 249 8.74 -14.34 -10.44
C GLY A 249 10.04 -14.97 -10.93
N ALA A 250 10.07 -16.28 -11.20
CA ALA A 250 11.25 -16.94 -11.76
C ALA A 250 11.64 -16.37 -13.13
N ALA A 251 10.67 -16.14 -14.01
CA ALA A 251 10.90 -15.54 -15.33
C ALA A 251 11.43 -14.11 -15.23
N ALA A 252 10.85 -13.28 -14.35
CA ALA A 252 11.32 -11.91 -14.11
C ALA A 252 12.76 -11.87 -13.62
N ARG A 253 13.10 -12.72 -12.63
CA ARG A 253 14.46 -12.84 -12.10
C ARG A 253 15.47 -13.27 -13.16
N ASP A 254 15.12 -14.24 -14.00
CA ASP A 254 15.97 -14.74 -15.07
C ASP A 254 16.27 -13.67 -16.12
N ILE A 255 15.26 -12.92 -16.58
CA ILE A 255 15.48 -11.89 -17.60
C ILE A 255 16.22 -10.67 -17.05
N ILE A 256 15.97 -10.27 -15.80
CA ILE A 256 16.76 -9.22 -15.12
C ILE A 256 18.23 -9.64 -15.06
N TRP A 257 18.50 -10.89 -14.69
CA TRP A 257 19.85 -11.43 -14.64
C TRP A 257 20.53 -11.37 -16.02
N LYS A 258 19.82 -11.79 -17.08
CA LYS A 258 20.33 -11.77 -18.45
C LYS A 258 20.58 -10.35 -18.99
N LEU A 259 19.73 -9.39 -18.65
CA LEU A 259 19.91 -7.98 -19.01
C LEU A 259 21.19 -7.41 -18.39
N LEU A 260 21.44 -7.74 -17.13
CA LEU A 260 22.57 -7.19 -16.37
C LEU A 260 23.88 -7.94 -16.60
N PHE A 261 23.84 -9.24 -16.92
CA PHE A 261 25.02 -10.11 -16.76
C PHE A 261 25.41 -11.00 -17.94
N ASP A 262 24.62 -11.08 -19.01
CA ASP A 262 25.03 -11.82 -20.23
C ASP A 262 26.20 -11.13 -20.98
N GLY A 263 26.50 -9.88 -20.61
CA GLY A 263 27.63 -9.11 -21.10
C GLY A 263 27.87 -7.89 -20.22
N THR A 264 28.47 -6.85 -20.78
CA THR A 264 28.45 -5.52 -20.16
C THR A 264 27.11 -4.87 -20.48
N PRO A 265 26.25 -4.59 -19.49
CA PRO A 265 24.91 -4.08 -19.76
C PRO A 265 24.99 -2.65 -20.28
N SER A 266 24.22 -2.36 -21.32
CA SER A 266 24.03 -0.98 -21.79
C SER A 266 23.22 -0.17 -20.76
N LYS A 267 23.16 1.16 -20.93
CA LYS A 267 22.27 2.00 -20.11
C LYS A 267 20.80 1.62 -20.29
N GLU A 268 20.41 1.28 -21.51
CA GLU A 268 19.06 0.83 -21.83
C GLU A 268 18.74 -0.50 -21.13
N ASP A 269 19.68 -1.45 -21.12
CA ASP A 269 19.48 -2.73 -20.42
C ASP A 269 19.34 -2.53 -18.91
N GLN A 270 20.13 -1.62 -18.33
CA GLN A 270 20.02 -1.23 -16.92
C GLN A 270 18.69 -0.54 -16.60
N GLU A 271 18.17 0.28 -17.51
CA GLU A 271 16.84 0.90 -17.35
C GLU A 271 15.74 -0.15 -17.40
N LYS A 272 15.73 -1.02 -18.40
CA LYS A 272 14.77 -2.13 -18.52
C LYS A 272 14.79 -3.07 -17.32
N ALA A 273 16.00 -3.39 -16.83
CA ALA A 273 16.16 -4.23 -15.65
C ALA A 273 15.61 -3.56 -14.39
N ALA A 274 15.84 -2.26 -14.21
CA ALA A 274 15.32 -1.51 -13.06
C ALA A 274 13.79 -1.38 -13.11
N GLU A 275 13.23 -1.05 -14.27
CA GLU A 275 11.78 -0.93 -14.47
C GLU A 275 11.04 -2.24 -14.20
N LEU A 276 11.58 -3.37 -14.70
CA LEU A 276 11.01 -4.69 -14.39
C LEU A 276 11.20 -5.07 -12.93
N LEU A 277 12.35 -4.76 -12.33
CA LEU A 277 12.64 -5.07 -10.93
C LEU A 277 11.69 -4.33 -9.98
N GLU A 278 11.39 -3.06 -10.27
CA GLU A 278 10.44 -2.25 -9.49
C GLU A 278 9.03 -2.84 -9.51
N GLU A 279 8.51 -3.18 -10.70
CA GLU A 279 7.18 -3.79 -10.82
C GLU A 279 7.13 -5.16 -10.13
N TYR A 280 8.13 -6.03 -10.42
CA TYR A 280 8.21 -7.35 -9.81
C TYR A 280 8.33 -7.28 -8.29
N LYS A 281 9.07 -6.30 -7.74
CA LYS A 281 9.14 -6.08 -6.30
C LYS A 281 7.77 -5.75 -5.71
N GLY A 282 7.01 -4.86 -6.36
CA GLY A 282 5.65 -4.52 -5.95
C GLY A 282 4.73 -5.74 -5.90
N ASP A 283 4.72 -6.55 -6.97
CA ASP A 283 3.94 -7.78 -7.01
C ASP A 283 4.42 -8.81 -5.96
N ALA A 284 5.74 -8.94 -5.77
CA ALA A 284 6.29 -9.83 -4.74
C ALA A 284 5.88 -9.38 -3.32
N GLY A 285 5.81 -8.07 -3.06
CA GLY A 285 5.34 -7.50 -1.81
C GLY A 285 3.90 -7.89 -1.47
N PHE A 286 3.05 -8.11 -2.48
CA PHE A 286 1.66 -8.53 -2.29
C PHE A 286 1.46 -10.04 -2.28
N TYR A 287 2.18 -10.79 -3.12
CA TYR A 287 1.93 -12.23 -3.26
C TYR A 287 2.83 -13.13 -2.41
N SER A 288 4.13 -12.80 -2.30
CA SER A 288 5.12 -13.59 -1.56
C SER A 288 6.50 -12.90 -1.60
N PRO A 289 6.85 -12.12 -0.56
CA PRO A 289 8.10 -11.36 -0.56
C PRO A 289 9.33 -12.25 -0.32
N TRP A 290 9.17 -13.48 0.16
CA TRP A 290 10.28 -14.33 0.61
C TRP A 290 11.25 -14.70 -0.51
N GLY A 291 10.73 -15.18 -1.65
CA GLY A 291 11.57 -15.54 -2.79
C GLY A 291 12.29 -14.34 -3.42
N PHE A 292 11.68 -13.16 -3.33
CA PHE A 292 12.30 -11.90 -3.74
C PHE A 292 13.41 -11.49 -2.76
N ASN A 293 13.13 -11.49 -1.45
CA ASN A 293 14.05 -11.05 -0.39
C ASN A 293 15.34 -11.89 -0.35
N GLU A 294 15.26 -13.19 -0.63
CA GLU A 294 16.46 -14.03 -0.76
C GLU A 294 17.24 -13.73 -2.04
N TRP A 295 16.55 -13.62 -3.16
CA TRP A 295 17.20 -13.43 -4.46
C TRP A 295 17.81 -12.05 -4.63
N ILE A 296 17.18 -10.99 -4.10
CA ILE A 296 17.66 -9.61 -4.27
C ILE A 296 19.03 -9.40 -3.62
N VAL A 297 19.36 -10.17 -2.58
CA VAL A 297 20.70 -10.24 -1.97
C VAL A 297 21.71 -10.82 -2.94
N THR A 298 21.35 -11.89 -3.64
CA THR A 298 22.19 -12.49 -4.68
C THR A 298 22.41 -11.53 -5.85
N LEU A 299 21.36 -10.82 -6.27
CA LEU A 299 21.47 -9.80 -7.32
C LEU A 299 22.43 -8.68 -6.90
N ARG A 300 22.26 -8.12 -5.70
CA ARG A 300 23.17 -7.09 -5.15
C ARG A 300 24.62 -7.55 -5.17
N ASP A 301 24.90 -8.74 -4.67
CA ASP A 301 26.27 -9.22 -4.53
C ASP A 301 26.95 -9.36 -5.90
N GLU A 302 26.22 -9.82 -6.93
CA GLU A 302 26.75 -9.90 -8.29
C GLU A 302 26.87 -8.52 -8.96
N VAL A 303 25.93 -7.59 -8.73
CA VAL A 303 26.00 -6.18 -9.18
C VAL A 303 27.29 -5.52 -8.65
N LEU A 304 27.56 -5.68 -7.35
CA LEU A 304 28.75 -5.10 -6.71
C LEU A 304 30.04 -5.78 -7.17
N LYS A 305 30.04 -7.11 -7.30
CA LYS A 305 31.18 -7.89 -7.80
C LYS A 305 31.57 -7.53 -9.23
N ARG A 306 30.60 -7.15 -10.07
CA ARG A 306 30.83 -6.67 -11.45
C ARG A 306 31.03 -5.17 -11.56
N GLU A 307 31.11 -4.46 -10.43
CA GLU A 307 31.31 -3.02 -10.36
C GLU A 307 30.24 -2.21 -11.14
N LEU A 308 29.01 -2.72 -11.19
CA LEU A 308 27.85 -2.00 -11.75
C LEU A 308 27.34 -0.94 -10.75
N LEU A 309 28.23 -0.03 -10.33
CA LEU A 309 28.01 0.89 -9.23
C LEU A 309 26.94 1.95 -9.52
N ASP A 310 26.76 2.31 -10.80
CA ASP A 310 25.70 3.25 -11.20
C ASP A 310 24.32 2.59 -11.09
N PHE A 311 24.19 1.32 -11.47
CA PHE A 311 22.96 0.54 -11.23
C PHE A 311 22.69 0.39 -9.73
N TRP A 312 23.71 0.08 -8.93
CA TRP A 312 23.57 0.00 -7.48
C TRP A 312 23.05 1.31 -6.87
N ARG A 313 23.73 2.43 -7.15
CA ARG A 313 23.40 3.73 -6.54
C ARG A 313 22.10 4.31 -7.07
N GLU A 314 21.96 4.43 -8.38
CA GLU A 314 20.87 5.18 -9.00
C GLU A 314 19.59 4.38 -9.19
N LYS A 315 19.68 3.04 -9.17
CA LYS A 315 18.52 2.16 -9.33
C LYS A 315 18.22 1.43 -8.02
N MET A 316 19.11 0.57 -7.55
CA MET A 316 18.80 -0.28 -6.38
C MET A 316 18.65 0.51 -5.08
N VAL A 317 19.58 1.42 -4.77
CA VAL A 317 19.53 2.22 -3.53
C VAL A 317 18.48 3.31 -3.65
N LYS A 318 18.58 4.17 -4.68
CA LYS A 318 17.73 5.35 -4.82
C LYS A 318 16.24 5.05 -4.97
N LEU A 319 15.89 3.94 -5.64
CA LEU A 319 14.50 3.52 -5.84
C LEU A 319 14.05 2.48 -4.78
N GLU A 320 14.84 2.29 -3.72
CA GLU A 320 14.55 1.36 -2.62
C GLU A 320 14.31 -0.09 -3.09
N LEU A 321 14.97 -0.58 -4.16
CA LEU A 321 14.74 -1.92 -4.75
C LEU A 321 15.45 -3.07 -4.00
N GLY A 322 15.70 -2.89 -2.70
CA GLY A 322 16.15 -3.94 -1.80
C GLY A 322 14.99 -4.78 -1.26
N PRO A 323 15.20 -5.56 -0.18
CA PRO A 323 14.18 -6.42 0.41
C PRO A 323 12.88 -5.67 0.71
N SER A 324 11.76 -6.34 0.46
CA SER A 324 10.43 -5.91 0.89
C SER A 324 10.34 -5.95 2.42
N CYS A 325 9.65 -4.96 2.99
CA CYS A 325 9.49 -4.71 4.42
C CYS A 325 8.16 -3.97 4.70
N SER A 326 7.95 -3.49 5.92
CA SER A 326 6.69 -2.83 6.32
C SER A 326 6.42 -1.49 5.63
N ARG A 327 7.39 -0.97 4.87
CA ARG A 327 7.22 0.25 4.06
C ARG A 327 6.47 0.00 2.76
N ASP A 328 6.47 -1.24 2.28
CA ASP A 328 6.04 -1.58 0.92
C ASP A 328 5.29 -2.92 0.82
N SER A 329 5.01 -3.57 1.94
CA SER A 329 4.25 -4.81 2.00
C SER A 329 3.51 -4.95 3.33
N ASP A 330 2.29 -5.49 3.26
CA ASP A 330 1.42 -5.82 4.38
C ASP A 330 1.79 -7.13 5.09
N TYR A 331 2.79 -7.87 4.57
CA TYR A 331 3.36 -9.04 5.25
C TYR A 331 4.20 -8.68 6.48
N PHE A 332 4.54 -7.42 6.65
CA PHE A 332 5.44 -6.93 7.69
C PHE A 332 4.80 -5.78 8.45
N ASP A 333 5.12 -5.67 9.73
CA ASP A 333 4.67 -4.58 10.58
C ASP A 333 5.84 -3.68 11.03
N LEU A 334 5.54 -2.70 11.89
CA LEU A 334 6.55 -1.76 12.39
C LEU A 334 7.55 -2.41 13.36
N ASP A 335 7.25 -3.59 13.91
CA ASP A 335 8.13 -4.32 14.82
C ASP A 335 9.15 -5.17 14.03
N ASP A 336 8.87 -5.46 12.76
CA ASP A 336 9.80 -6.16 11.88
C ASP A 336 11.06 -5.31 11.55
N PRO A 337 12.25 -5.93 11.57
CA PRO A 337 13.50 -5.21 11.34
C PRO A 337 13.62 -4.70 9.90
N LEU A 338 13.84 -3.40 9.75
CA LEU A 338 14.11 -2.79 8.44
C LEU A 338 15.42 -3.30 7.82
N PRO A 339 15.49 -3.50 6.49
CA PRO A 339 16.63 -4.11 5.81
C PRO A 339 17.79 -3.12 5.57
N LEU A 340 18.19 -2.34 6.57
CA LEU A 340 19.20 -1.28 6.44
C LEU A 340 20.56 -1.82 5.96
N ALA A 341 21.00 -2.93 6.55
CA ALA A 341 22.27 -3.59 6.22
C ALA A 341 22.35 -4.07 4.76
N PHE A 342 21.22 -4.19 4.07
CA PHE A 342 21.22 -4.51 2.64
C PHE A 342 21.91 -3.41 1.82
N TYR A 343 21.63 -2.14 2.15
CA TYR A 343 22.05 -0.96 1.40
C TYR A 343 23.43 -0.43 1.83
N GLU A 344 23.96 -0.86 2.98
CA GLU A 344 25.26 -0.46 3.53
C GLU A 344 26.44 -1.10 2.78
N LYS A 345 26.53 -0.84 1.49
CA LYS A 345 27.55 -1.37 0.57
C LYS A 345 28.02 -0.28 -0.41
N ALA A 346 29.28 -0.36 -0.81
CA ALA A 346 29.91 0.58 -1.75
C ALA A 346 29.74 2.07 -1.34
N GLY A 347 29.77 2.36 -0.04
CA GLY A 347 29.63 3.72 0.51
C GLY A 347 28.20 4.28 0.47
N CYS A 348 27.20 3.46 0.17
CA CYS A 348 25.79 3.83 0.23
C CYS A 348 25.20 3.49 1.60
N THR A 349 24.06 4.10 1.90
CA THR A 349 23.21 3.79 3.05
C THR A 349 21.78 3.57 2.54
N ALA A 350 20.92 3.00 3.38
CA ALA A 350 19.50 2.95 3.07
C ALA A 350 18.95 4.37 2.87
N PRO A 351 18.00 4.57 1.94
CA PRO A 351 17.35 5.86 1.70
C PRO A 351 16.26 6.18 2.74
N PHE A 352 16.12 5.35 3.76
CA PHE A 352 15.17 5.47 4.86
C PHE A 352 15.88 5.18 6.20
N ASP A 353 15.37 5.78 7.27
CA ASP A 353 15.95 5.66 8.61
C ASP A 353 15.41 4.44 9.35
N ALA A 354 16.18 3.96 10.34
CA ALA A 354 15.68 3.05 11.36
C ALA A 354 14.50 3.69 12.08
N VAL A 355 13.42 2.94 12.32
CA VAL A 355 12.38 3.38 13.27
C VAL A 355 13.09 3.55 14.62
N SER A 356 13.18 4.78 15.11
CA SER A 356 13.79 5.06 16.42
C SER A 356 12.88 4.50 17.50
N GLU A 357 13.38 3.53 18.28
CA GLU A 357 12.79 3.18 19.57
C GLU A 357 12.96 4.40 20.51
N ASP A 358 11.91 5.22 20.65
CA ASP A 358 11.76 6.22 21.71
C ASP A 358 10.59 5.84 22.63
#